data_AF-A0A2M7KJZ3-F1
#
_entry.id   AF-A0A2M7KJZ3-F1
#
_cell.length_a   1.000
_cell.length_b   1.000
_cell.length_c   1.000
_cell.angle_alpha   90.00
_cell.angle_beta   90.00
_cell.angle_gamma   90.00
#
_symmetry.space_group_name_H-M   'P 1'
#
loop_
_entity.id
_entity.type
_entity.pdbx_description
1 polymer ?
#
loop_
_entity_poly.entity_id
_entity_poly.type
_entity_poly.pdbx_seq_one_letter_code
_entity_poly.pdbx_strand_id
1 'polypeptide(L)'
;TLRCPQGGAKIRVWPNQYKGPGEALDLPHEFEFGGGDISVWVEGLETSAAPGDVVLELVGTVDGEEYVDVVRLTVARLRLKEATFGGPHHPVARDNGAGQYVAPHWLDNNEDGDGKDPGDQRYPVCYTRDTRMQVAAKVLLAPPDLFPGPFQIRGDGPGAWDVSATGATVNGIEITIPLTECPTPFLNEIDFFNPMEIKWELSPDGGATWLNVGKSDDRVYVMLANPVANSLYETIVDIGCRNADGKSNANDGVTAIWGDFQGPIPGVRRKVMDGDNNVDGVNMRYWLPANSTPQTLAGMLASPVGNGSCVAWSELLHETVRAQGIPGSQIYEVQASTIVNPDADGFLVKNWNFGHHVRTGPLGGCETAANPDDFQAIPEGPAPPDASCVTPGPNGTLGTAPGGNDVEADGLFAGTAHPYLLFTGQWGGDPAQPYGDQAGDVANQPGVAGQHNAEPPEFFYNHYVVRYGIEIYDPSYGAGPFADELAHETTSILGIKATLPVGPCARRDDPARQELIYIPR
;
A
#
# COMPACT_ATOMS: atom_id res chain seq x y z
N THR A 1 -49.95 -39.07 1.33
CA THR A 1 -49.37 -38.11 2.29
C THR A 1 -47.87 -38.27 2.35
N LEU A 2 -47.12 -37.20 2.16
CA LEU A 2 -45.68 -37.16 2.39
C LEU A 2 -45.42 -36.67 3.83
N ARG A 3 -44.69 -37.44 4.63
CA ARG A 3 -44.39 -37.08 6.03
C ARG A 3 -42.91 -37.32 6.32
N CYS A 4 -42.37 -36.63 7.34
CA CYS A 4 -40.98 -36.81 7.77
C CYS A 4 -40.96 -37.16 9.27
N PRO A 5 -41.18 -38.44 9.64
CA PRO A 5 -41.26 -38.86 11.04
C PRO A 5 -39.95 -38.65 11.82
N GLN A 6 -38.81 -38.52 11.13
CA GLN A 6 -37.51 -38.31 11.74
C GLN A 6 -36.69 -37.31 10.93
N GLY A 7 -36.02 -36.37 11.62
CA GLY A 7 -35.07 -35.45 10.98
C GLY A 7 -35.69 -34.30 10.17
N GLY A 8 -37.01 -34.08 10.27
CA GLY A 8 -37.71 -33.07 9.46
C GLY A 8 -37.20 -31.64 9.64
N ALA A 9 -36.67 -31.27 10.82
CA ALA A 9 -36.07 -29.95 11.04
C ALA A 9 -34.79 -29.71 10.22
N LYS A 10 -34.14 -30.77 9.74
CA LYS A 10 -32.89 -30.72 8.99
C LYS A 10 -33.09 -30.49 7.51
N ILE A 11 -34.32 -30.59 7.03
CA ILE A 11 -34.65 -30.46 5.61
C ILE A 11 -35.79 -29.49 5.39
N ARG A 12 -35.88 -28.98 4.17
CA ARG A 12 -37.05 -28.30 3.63
C ARG A 12 -37.46 -28.96 2.34
N VAL A 13 -38.77 -29.14 2.15
CA VAL A 13 -39.32 -29.76 0.94
C VAL A 13 -40.03 -28.70 0.11
N TRP A 14 -39.84 -28.75 -1.20
CA TRP A 14 -40.33 -27.78 -2.16
C TRP A 14 -41.14 -28.46 -3.27
N PRO A 15 -42.22 -27.83 -3.76
CA PRO A 15 -43.04 -28.37 -4.85
C PRO A 15 -42.41 -28.16 -6.23
N ASN A 16 -41.36 -27.33 -6.32
CA ASN A 16 -40.66 -27.02 -7.57
C ASN A 16 -39.18 -26.71 -7.29
N GLN A 17 -38.36 -26.74 -8.36
CA GLN A 17 -36.92 -26.48 -8.29
C GLN A 17 -36.53 -25.03 -7.98
N TYR A 18 -37.45 -24.07 -8.10
CA TYR A 18 -37.17 -22.63 -7.98
C TYR A 18 -37.20 -22.12 -6.53
N LYS A 19 -37.79 -22.89 -5.60
CA LYS A 19 -37.80 -22.60 -4.15
C LYS A 19 -38.34 -21.19 -3.80
N GLY A 20 -39.54 -20.86 -4.28
CA GLY A 20 -40.13 -19.54 -4.06
C GLY A 20 -40.39 -19.22 -2.58
N PRO A 21 -40.21 -17.97 -2.12
CA PRO A 21 -40.51 -17.59 -0.73
C PRO A 21 -41.94 -17.96 -0.32
N GLY A 22 -42.09 -18.72 0.76
CA GLY A 22 -43.40 -19.17 1.26
C GLY A 22 -44.01 -20.36 0.50
N GLU A 23 -43.32 -20.93 -0.50
CA GLU A 23 -43.79 -22.09 -1.28
C GLU A 23 -43.34 -23.43 -0.69
N ALA A 24 -42.63 -23.44 0.44
CA ALA A 24 -42.20 -24.68 1.07
C ALA A 24 -43.41 -25.52 1.50
N LEU A 25 -43.31 -26.84 1.34
CA LEU A 25 -44.34 -27.77 1.78
C LEU A 25 -44.23 -27.99 3.29
N ASP A 26 -45.32 -27.70 4.01
CA ASP A 26 -45.47 -28.11 5.40
C ASP A 26 -45.66 -29.63 5.47
N LEU A 27 -44.85 -30.32 6.27
CA LEU A 27 -44.97 -31.76 6.48
C LEU A 27 -45.75 -32.06 7.77
N PRO A 28 -46.71 -33.00 7.73
CA PRO A 28 -47.11 -33.83 6.60
C PRO A 28 -47.89 -33.06 5.52
N HIS A 29 -47.63 -33.37 4.25
CA HIS A 29 -48.31 -32.78 3.09
C HIS A 29 -49.17 -33.82 2.35
N GLU A 30 -50.39 -33.47 1.97
CA GLU A 30 -51.27 -34.34 1.20
C GLU A 30 -51.23 -33.96 -0.29
N PHE A 31 -51.08 -34.96 -1.15
CA PHE A 31 -51.10 -34.80 -2.60
C PHE A 31 -52.38 -35.41 -3.16
N GLU A 32 -53.04 -34.72 -4.09
CA GLU A 32 -54.10 -35.31 -4.90
C GLU A 32 -53.48 -36.14 -6.03
N PHE A 33 -53.66 -37.46 -6.00
CA PHE A 33 -53.08 -38.35 -7.01
C PHE A 33 -53.96 -38.43 -8.26
N GLY A 34 -53.58 -37.69 -9.32
CA GLY A 34 -54.29 -37.63 -10.60
C GLY A 34 -53.81 -38.62 -11.68
N GLY A 35 -52.94 -39.58 -11.35
CA GLY A 35 -52.40 -40.57 -12.29
C GLY A 35 -51.10 -40.16 -13.00
N GLY A 36 -50.28 -39.31 -12.38
CA GLY A 36 -48.95 -38.92 -12.88
C GLY A 36 -47.88 -38.89 -11.77
N ASP A 37 -46.66 -38.53 -12.12
CA ASP A 37 -45.53 -38.48 -11.19
C ASP A 37 -45.63 -37.28 -10.24
N ILE A 38 -45.35 -37.51 -8.96
CA ILE A 38 -45.16 -36.45 -7.96
C ILE A 38 -43.66 -36.20 -7.85
N SER A 39 -43.22 -34.98 -8.14
CA SER A 39 -41.84 -34.53 -7.92
C SER A 39 -41.77 -33.57 -6.75
N VAL A 40 -40.82 -33.78 -5.85
CA VAL A 40 -40.49 -32.88 -4.75
C VAL A 40 -38.99 -32.63 -4.74
N TRP A 41 -38.59 -31.45 -4.27
CA TRP A 41 -37.20 -31.06 -4.12
C TRP A 41 -36.87 -30.92 -2.65
N VAL A 42 -35.76 -31.51 -2.21
CA VAL A 42 -35.32 -31.47 -0.81
C VAL A 42 -34.08 -30.60 -0.69
N GLU A 43 -34.09 -29.71 0.27
CA GLU A 43 -32.99 -28.84 0.65
C GLU A 43 -32.53 -29.18 2.07
N GLY A 44 -31.21 -29.26 2.28
CA GLY A 44 -30.64 -29.40 3.61
C GLY A 44 -30.57 -28.06 4.34
N LEU A 45 -30.99 -28.03 5.60
CA LEU A 45 -30.93 -26.88 6.49
C LEU A 45 -29.92 -27.08 7.63
N GLU A 46 -29.80 -28.31 8.13
CA GLU A 46 -28.93 -28.66 9.25
C GLU A 46 -28.26 -30.01 8.99
N THR A 47 -27.03 -30.17 9.48
CA THR A 47 -26.24 -31.38 9.23
C THR A 47 -26.85 -32.61 9.91
N SER A 48 -26.85 -33.74 9.21
CA SER A 48 -27.22 -35.04 9.77
C SER A 48 -26.27 -35.47 10.88
N ALA A 49 -26.82 -36.07 11.94
CA ALA A 49 -26.03 -36.60 13.06
C ALA A 49 -25.42 -37.97 12.74
N ALA A 50 -26.07 -38.71 11.84
CA ALA A 50 -25.61 -39.98 11.31
C ALA A 50 -26.12 -40.18 9.87
N PRO A 51 -25.49 -41.05 9.07
CA PRO A 51 -26.00 -41.39 7.74
C PRO A 51 -27.45 -41.90 7.79
N GLY A 52 -28.32 -41.35 6.94
CA GLY A 52 -29.71 -41.76 6.79
C GLY A 52 -30.64 -41.39 7.96
N ASP A 53 -30.28 -40.40 8.78
CA ASP A 53 -31.05 -39.99 9.96
C ASP A 53 -32.28 -39.11 9.66
N VAL A 54 -32.46 -38.70 8.40
CA VAL A 54 -33.68 -38.07 7.90
C VAL A 54 -34.50 -39.13 7.18
N VAL A 55 -35.74 -39.34 7.63
CA VAL A 55 -36.64 -40.35 7.07
C VAL A 55 -37.83 -39.64 6.47
N LEU A 56 -37.96 -39.71 5.14
CA LEU A 56 -39.08 -39.19 4.37
C LEU A 56 -39.96 -40.36 3.92
N GLU A 57 -41.24 -40.31 4.25
CA GLU A 57 -42.20 -41.38 3.96
C GLU A 57 -43.28 -40.87 3.02
N LEU A 58 -43.51 -41.59 1.92
CA LEU A 58 -44.69 -41.43 1.09
C LEU A 58 -45.70 -42.51 1.49
N VAL A 59 -46.83 -42.07 2.02
CA VAL A 59 -47.88 -42.91 2.57
C VAL A 59 -49.12 -42.86 1.68
N GLY A 60 -49.58 -44.02 1.22
CA GLY A 60 -50.86 -44.19 0.53
C GLY A 60 -51.76 -45.14 1.30
N THR A 61 -53.08 -44.91 1.24
CA THR A 61 -54.07 -45.83 1.82
C THR A 61 -54.91 -46.42 0.70
N VAL A 62 -54.97 -47.75 0.61
CA VAL A 62 -55.82 -48.48 -0.35
C VAL A 62 -56.65 -49.48 0.43
N ASP A 63 -57.98 -49.40 0.30
CA ASP A 63 -58.93 -50.30 0.98
C ASP A 63 -58.77 -50.41 2.51
N GLY A 64 -58.25 -49.34 3.15
CA GLY A 64 -58.01 -49.27 4.59
C GLY A 64 -56.63 -49.76 5.04
N GLU A 65 -55.81 -50.27 4.14
CA GLU A 65 -54.43 -50.67 4.40
C GLU A 65 -53.44 -49.54 4.05
N GLU A 66 -52.45 -49.31 4.91
CA GLU A 66 -51.41 -48.30 4.72
C GLU A 66 -50.23 -48.91 3.96
N TYR A 67 -49.83 -48.26 2.86
CA TYR A 67 -48.63 -48.57 2.10
C TYR A 67 -47.64 -47.42 2.27
N VAL A 68 -46.41 -47.75 2.66
CA VAL A 68 -45.37 -46.77 2.95
C VAL A 68 -44.17 -47.03 2.07
N ASP A 69 -43.76 -46.02 1.32
CA ASP A 69 -42.46 -45.96 0.68
C ASP A 69 -41.54 -45.04 1.48
N VAL A 70 -40.28 -45.44 1.68
CA VAL A 70 -39.36 -44.79 2.61
C VAL A 70 -38.08 -44.39 1.89
N VAL A 71 -37.78 -43.10 1.94
CA VAL A 71 -36.49 -42.54 1.52
C VAL A 71 -35.72 -42.10 2.76
N ARG A 72 -34.49 -42.58 2.89
CA ARG A 72 -33.55 -42.09 3.91
C ARG A 72 -32.58 -41.12 3.28
N LEU A 73 -32.45 -39.95 3.89
CA LEU A 73 -31.58 -38.88 3.43
C LEU A 73 -30.50 -38.61 4.48
N THR A 74 -29.35 -38.15 4.00
CA THR A 74 -28.31 -37.56 4.84
C THR A 74 -28.07 -36.14 4.34
N VAL A 75 -28.20 -35.16 5.23
CA VAL A 75 -27.76 -33.79 4.96
C VAL A 75 -26.29 -33.70 5.32
N ALA A 76 -25.42 -33.71 4.31
CA ALA A 76 -23.98 -33.66 4.50
C ALA A 76 -23.49 -32.21 4.57
N ARG A 77 -22.57 -31.94 5.51
CA ARG A 77 -21.73 -30.75 5.52
C ARG A 77 -20.38 -31.15 4.93
N LEU A 78 -20.03 -30.55 3.80
CA LEU A 78 -18.77 -30.75 3.09
C LEU A 78 -18.21 -29.39 2.66
N ARG A 79 -17.10 -28.96 3.27
CA ARG A 79 -16.50 -27.64 3.00
C ARG A 79 -15.02 -27.59 3.37
N LEU A 80 -14.25 -26.77 2.68
CA LEU A 80 -12.91 -26.35 3.06
C LEU A 80 -13.01 -25.57 4.37
N LYS A 81 -12.04 -25.78 5.25
CA LYS A 81 -11.95 -25.07 6.53
C LYS A 81 -10.67 -24.25 6.62
N GLU A 82 -9.55 -24.84 6.21
CA GLU A 82 -8.24 -24.22 6.32
C GLU A 82 -7.37 -24.58 5.11
N ALA A 83 -6.54 -23.64 4.67
CA ALA A 83 -5.37 -23.90 3.85
C ALA A 83 -4.12 -23.28 4.48
N THR A 84 -3.02 -24.04 4.48
CA THR A 84 -1.73 -23.60 5.02
C THR A 84 -0.67 -23.72 3.95
N PHE A 85 -0.16 -22.58 3.51
CA PHE A 85 1.00 -22.50 2.63
C PHE A 85 2.29 -22.73 3.41
N GLY A 86 3.24 -23.41 2.77
CA GLY A 86 4.55 -23.77 3.29
C GLY A 86 5.58 -23.86 2.17
N GLY A 87 6.65 -24.63 2.38
CA GLY A 87 7.83 -24.61 1.49
C GLY A 87 8.76 -23.42 1.79
N PRO A 88 9.72 -23.12 0.90
CA PRO A 88 10.68 -22.02 1.08
C PRO A 88 10.01 -20.66 0.84
N HIS A 89 9.26 -20.19 1.84
CA HIS A 89 8.58 -18.89 1.85
C HIS A 89 9.22 -17.94 2.86
N HIS A 90 8.92 -16.65 2.72
CA HIS A 90 9.38 -15.57 3.58
C HIS A 90 8.21 -15.05 4.42
N PRO A 91 8.37 -14.92 5.76
CA PRO A 91 7.32 -14.38 6.61
C PRO A 91 6.99 -12.92 6.26
N VAL A 92 5.70 -12.62 6.07
CA VAL A 92 5.20 -11.27 5.83
C VAL A 92 4.79 -10.63 7.16
N ALA A 93 5.25 -9.41 7.41
CA ALA A 93 4.98 -8.65 8.63
C ALA A 93 3.82 -7.67 8.44
N ARG A 94 3.02 -7.50 9.49
CA ARG A 94 2.00 -6.46 9.57
C ARG A 94 2.65 -5.08 9.59
N ASP A 95 2.08 -4.14 8.85
CA ASP A 95 2.55 -2.75 8.78
C ASP A 95 2.47 -2.00 10.11
N ASN A 96 1.54 -2.39 10.98
CA ASN A 96 1.34 -1.78 12.30
C ASN A 96 2.31 -2.31 13.37
N GLY A 97 3.23 -3.21 13.02
CA GLY A 97 4.19 -3.80 13.95
C GLY A 97 3.63 -4.90 14.86
N ALA A 98 2.40 -5.38 14.64
CA ALA A 98 1.78 -6.45 15.42
C ALA A 98 2.31 -7.87 15.09
N GLY A 99 3.53 -7.97 14.55
CA GLY A 99 4.19 -9.24 14.21
C GLY A 99 3.86 -9.76 12.81
N GLN A 100 4.18 -11.02 12.58
CA GLN A 100 4.03 -11.68 11.28
C GLN A 100 2.65 -12.32 11.10
N TYR A 101 2.22 -12.42 9.86
CA TYR A 101 1.13 -13.31 9.48
C TYR A 101 1.59 -14.76 9.62
N VAL A 102 0.81 -15.59 10.32
CA VAL A 102 1.16 -16.97 10.67
C VAL A 102 0.04 -17.92 10.28
N ALA A 103 0.39 -19.17 9.99
CA ALA A 103 -0.56 -20.20 9.62
C ALA A 103 -1.70 -20.42 10.66
N PRO A 104 -2.89 -20.87 10.21
CA PRO A 104 -3.26 -21.12 8.81
C PRO A 104 -3.31 -19.82 8.01
N HIS A 105 -3.02 -19.90 6.71
CA HIS A 105 -2.99 -18.67 5.89
C HIS A 105 -4.40 -18.32 5.39
N TRP A 106 -5.16 -19.37 5.03
CA TRP A 106 -6.58 -19.29 4.77
C TRP A 106 -7.37 -20.01 5.87
N LEU A 107 -8.37 -19.35 6.43
CA LEU A 107 -9.27 -19.92 7.43
C LEU A 107 -10.69 -19.38 7.21
N ASP A 108 -11.64 -20.29 7.01
CA ASP A 108 -13.08 -20.04 7.02
C ASP A 108 -13.61 -20.42 8.41
N ASN A 109 -13.53 -19.51 9.37
CA ASN A 109 -13.80 -19.79 10.77
C ASN A 109 -15.30 -19.92 11.04
N ASN A 110 -16.12 -19.05 10.42
CA ASN A 110 -17.58 -19.07 10.54
C ASN A 110 -18.23 -20.19 9.68
N GLU A 111 -17.44 -20.78 8.77
CA GLU A 111 -17.80 -21.84 7.85
C GLU A 111 -18.85 -21.45 6.79
N ASP A 112 -18.81 -20.22 6.28
CA ASP A 112 -19.72 -19.73 5.25
C ASP A 112 -19.22 -19.91 3.80
N GLY A 113 -17.98 -20.38 3.65
CA GLY A 113 -17.34 -20.68 2.37
C GLY A 113 -16.40 -19.60 1.85
N ASP A 114 -16.10 -18.55 2.62
CA ASP A 114 -15.01 -17.63 2.32
C ASP A 114 -14.12 -17.29 3.53
N GLY A 115 -13.08 -16.48 3.31
CA GLY A 115 -12.11 -16.09 4.33
C GLY A 115 -12.18 -14.60 4.68
N LYS A 116 -13.35 -13.96 4.57
CA LYS A 116 -13.47 -12.48 4.62
C LYS A 116 -14.02 -11.94 5.92
N ASP A 117 -14.66 -12.78 6.72
CA ASP A 117 -15.42 -12.31 7.87
C ASP A 117 -14.54 -12.10 9.11
N PRO A 118 -15.05 -11.37 10.13
CA PRO A 118 -14.34 -11.20 11.38
C PRO A 118 -14.00 -12.56 12.03
N GLY A 119 -12.70 -12.86 12.13
CA GLY A 119 -12.18 -14.11 12.67
C GLY A 119 -11.68 -15.10 11.62
N ASP A 120 -11.96 -14.83 10.34
CA ASP A 120 -11.39 -15.54 9.20
C ASP A 120 -10.00 -15.01 8.85
N GLN A 121 -9.29 -15.72 7.96
CA GLN A 121 -7.92 -15.39 7.58
C GLN A 121 -7.74 -15.53 6.07
N ARG A 122 -7.05 -14.55 5.47
CA ARG A 122 -6.51 -14.57 4.09
C ARG A 122 -5.14 -13.92 4.09
N TYR A 123 -4.29 -14.46 4.94
CA TYR A 123 -2.96 -13.94 5.20
C TYR A 123 -2.06 -14.08 3.98
N PRO A 124 -1.29 -13.03 3.64
CA PRO A 124 -0.41 -13.07 2.50
C PRO A 124 0.75 -14.04 2.68
N VAL A 125 1.21 -14.62 1.57
CA VAL A 125 2.38 -15.50 1.52
C VAL A 125 3.38 -14.94 0.51
N CYS A 126 4.68 -15.01 0.82
CA CYS A 126 5.74 -14.48 -0.03
C CYS A 126 6.74 -15.58 -0.39
N TYR A 127 7.00 -15.79 -1.67
CA TYR A 127 7.95 -16.77 -2.20
C TYR A 127 9.05 -16.10 -3.01
N THR A 128 10.09 -16.86 -3.33
CA THR A 128 11.07 -16.48 -4.37
C THR A 128 10.69 -17.16 -5.69
N ARG A 129 10.90 -16.51 -6.84
CA ARG A 129 10.75 -17.13 -8.16
C ARG A 129 11.55 -18.43 -8.31
N ASP A 130 11.17 -19.27 -9.26
CA ASP A 130 11.75 -20.61 -9.47
C ASP A 130 11.64 -21.56 -8.25
N THR A 131 10.92 -21.18 -7.18
CA THR A 131 10.62 -22.07 -6.06
C THR A 131 9.25 -22.70 -6.20
N ARG A 132 8.99 -23.74 -5.41
CA ARG A 132 7.70 -24.46 -5.39
C ARG A 132 6.99 -24.13 -4.08
N MET A 133 5.72 -23.76 -4.18
CA MET A 133 4.86 -23.68 -3.00
C MET A 133 4.52 -25.08 -2.50
N GLN A 134 4.30 -25.20 -1.19
CA GLN A 134 3.66 -26.37 -0.59
C GLN A 134 2.35 -25.92 0.05
N VAL A 135 1.32 -26.76 -0.01
CA VAL A 135 0.02 -26.43 0.59
C VAL A 135 -0.52 -27.63 1.36
N ALA A 136 -0.97 -27.39 2.59
CA ALA A 136 -1.78 -28.30 3.38
C ALA A 136 -3.23 -27.81 3.38
N ALA A 137 -4.19 -28.71 3.48
CA ALA A 137 -5.61 -28.36 3.49
C ALA A 137 -6.37 -29.19 4.50
N LYS A 138 -7.40 -28.58 5.10
CA LYS A 138 -8.38 -29.22 5.97
C LYS A 138 -9.78 -29.04 5.39
N VAL A 139 -10.49 -30.14 5.26
CA VAL A 139 -11.89 -30.22 4.84
C VAL A 139 -12.73 -30.76 6.00
N LEU A 140 -13.91 -30.21 6.21
CA LEU A 140 -14.90 -30.75 7.13
C LEU A 140 -15.89 -31.63 6.37
N LEU A 141 -16.04 -32.87 6.83
CA LEU A 141 -17.06 -33.83 6.39
C LEU A 141 -17.89 -34.25 7.60
N ALA A 142 -19.17 -33.89 7.61
CA ALA A 142 -20.12 -34.35 8.62
C ALA A 142 -21.43 -34.87 7.98
N PRO A 143 -21.97 -36.02 8.44
CA PRO A 143 -21.40 -36.90 9.46
C PRO A 143 -20.12 -37.62 8.97
N PRO A 144 -19.19 -37.98 9.89
CA PRO A 144 -17.86 -38.47 9.53
C PRO A 144 -17.87 -39.82 8.80
N ASP A 145 -18.88 -40.67 9.06
CA ASP A 145 -19.00 -42.00 8.47
C ASP A 145 -19.82 -42.02 7.16
N LEU A 146 -20.00 -40.86 6.52
CA LEU A 146 -20.79 -40.76 5.29
C LEU A 146 -20.16 -41.55 4.13
N PHE A 147 -18.84 -41.61 4.07
CA PHE A 147 -18.10 -42.31 3.03
C PHE A 147 -17.08 -43.28 3.64
N PRO A 148 -16.87 -44.45 3.01
CA PRO A 148 -15.93 -45.46 3.52
C PRO A 148 -14.45 -45.09 3.32
N GLY A 149 -14.14 -44.09 2.49
CA GLY A 149 -12.77 -43.81 2.04
C GLY A 149 -12.25 -44.86 1.05
N PRO A 150 -10.94 -44.85 0.73
CA PRO A 150 -9.93 -43.93 1.23
C PRO A 150 -10.12 -42.51 0.68
N PHE A 151 -9.79 -41.51 1.51
CA PHE A 151 -9.93 -40.10 1.13
C PHE A 151 -8.67 -39.56 0.44
N GLN A 152 -8.87 -38.71 -0.57
CA GLN A 152 -7.82 -37.87 -1.15
C GLN A 152 -8.31 -36.43 -1.28
N ILE A 153 -7.39 -35.47 -1.18
CA ILE A 153 -7.67 -34.05 -1.46
C ILE A 153 -6.75 -33.61 -2.60
N ARG A 154 -7.28 -32.76 -3.50
CA ARG A 154 -6.51 -32.05 -4.53
C ARG A 154 -6.97 -30.61 -4.62
N GLY A 155 -6.13 -29.77 -5.21
CA GLY A 155 -6.41 -28.35 -5.47
C GLY A 155 -6.10 -27.99 -6.92
N ASP A 156 -7.03 -27.33 -7.59
CA ASP A 156 -6.88 -26.74 -8.93
C ASP A 156 -6.53 -25.27 -8.77
N GLY A 157 -5.26 -24.93 -9.00
CA GLY A 157 -4.72 -23.58 -8.83
C GLY A 157 -4.77 -22.78 -10.15
N PRO A 158 -4.29 -21.53 -10.16
CA PRO A 158 -4.14 -20.82 -11.41
C PRO A 158 -3.07 -21.51 -12.29
N GLY A 159 -3.35 -21.65 -13.59
CA GLY A 159 -2.39 -22.16 -14.55
C GLY A 159 -1.97 -23.61 -14.29
N ALA A 160 -0.78 -23.81 -13.73
CA ALA A 160 -0.18 -25.13 -13.49
C ALA A 160 0.25 -25.34 -12.03
N TRP A 161 -0.16 -24.47 -11.11
CA TRP A 161 0.16 -24.54 -9.68
C TRP A 161 -0.85 -25.38 -8.90
N ASP A 162 -1.08 -26.60 -9.40
CA ASP A 162 -2.04 -27.55 -8.83
C ASP A 162 -1.46 -28.30 -7.64
N VAL A 163 -2.29 -28.52 -6.63
CA VAL A 163 -1.97 -29.45 -5.54
C VAL A 163 -2.38 -30.84 -5.98
N SER A 164 -1.38 -31.71 -6.16
CA SER A 164 -1.60 -33.09 -6.61
C SER A 164 -2.53 -33.85 -5.66
N ALA A 165 -3.26 -34.83 -6.19
CA ALA A 165 -4.11 -35.71 -5.40
C ALA A 165 -3.28 -36.44 -4.32
N THR A 166 -3.57 -36.13 -3.06
CA THR A 166 -2.82 -36.61 -1.90
C THR A 166 -3.75 -37.38 -0.96
N GLY A 167 -3.28 -38.54 -0.49
CA GLY A 167 -3.98 -39.32 0.53
C GLY A 167 -4.19 -38.53 1.82
N ALA A 168 -5.43 -38.49 2.30
CA ALA A 168 -5.81 -37.69 3.46
C ALA A 168 -5.90 -38.52 4.75
N THR A 169 -5.69 -37.86 5.88
CA THR A 169 -5.88 -38.41 7.23
C THR A 169 -7.21 -37.91 7.79
N VAL A 170 -7.98 -38.80 8.41
CA VAL A 170 -9.29 -38.52 9.00
C VAL A 170 -9.21 -38.49 10.51
N ASN A 171 -9.73 -37.43 11.13
CA ASN A 171 -9.89 -37.30 12.58
C ASN A 171 -11.27 -36.73 12.91
N GLY A 172 -12.23 -37.61 13.22
CA GLY A 172 -13.64 -37.21 13.35
C GLY A 172 -14.14 -36.62 12.03
N ILE A 173 -14.60 -35.37 12.07
CA ILE A 173 -15.10 -34.67 10.88
C ILE A 173 -14.01 -34.00 10.04
N GLU A 174 -12.77 -33.96 10.54
CA GLU A 174 -11.67 -33.30 9.85
C GLU A 174 -10.96 -34.29 8.92
N ILE A 175 -10.84 -33.92 7.64
CA ILE A 175 -10.06 -34.62 6.63
C ILE A 175 -8.93 -33.71 6.20
N THR A 176 -7.69 -34.15 6.37
CA THR A 176 -6.50 -33.31 6.19
C THR A 176 -5.48 -33.93 5.26
N ILE A 177 -4.83 -33.10 4.45
CA ILE A 177 -3.57 -33.46 3.78
C ILE A 177 -2.42 -32.66 4.41
N PRO A 178 -1.22 -33.27 4.54
CA PRO A 178 -0.03 -32.54 4.97
C PRO A 178 0.42 -31.55 3.88
N LEU A 179 1.44 -30.75 4.19
CA LEU A 179 2.12 -29.91 3.19
C LEU A 179 2.51 -30.76 1.97
N THR A 180 1.86 -30.46 0.85
CA THR A 180 2.05 -31.14 -0.43
C THR A 180 2.69 -30.15 -1.38
N GLU A 181 3.85 -30.51 -1.95
CA GLU A 181 4.56 -29.67 -2.91
C GLU A 181 3.84 -29.63 -4.27
N CYS A 182 3.72 -28.43 -4.83
CA CYS A 182 3.17 -28.24 -6.16
C CYS A 182 4.19 -28.65 -7.24
N PRO A 183 3.76 -29.38 -8.28
CA PRO A 183 4.63 -29.96 -9.30
C PRO A 183 5.17 -28.93 -10.29
N THR A 184 4.74 -27.67 -10.24
CA THR A 184 5.24 -26.57 -11.05
C THR A 184 5.86 -25.49 -10.14
N PRO A 185 7.10 -25.03 -10.41
CA PRO A 185 7.65 -23.88 -9.70
C PRO A 185 6.97 -22.57 -10.16
N PHE A 186 7.07 -21.50 -9.37
CA PHE A 186 6.75 -20.17 -9.87
C PHE A 186 7.62 -19.81 -11.07
N LEU A 187 7.08 -19.00 -11.98
CA LEU A 187 7.82 -18.54 -13.16
C LEU A 187 9.07 -17.76 -12.74
N ASN A 188 10.05 -17.65 -13.63
CA ASN A 188 11.30 -16.94 -13.40
C ASN A 188 11.13 -15.41 -13.48
N GLU A 189 10.16 -14.87 -12.75
CA GLU A 189 9.78 -13.47 -12.72
C GLU A 189 9.17 -13.10 -11.37
N ILE A 190 9.11 -11.79 -11.10
CA ILE A 190 8.28 -11.24 -10.04
C ILE A 190 6.82 -11.44 -10.45
N ASP A 191 5.98 -11.87 -9.52
CA ASP A 191 4.56 -12.14 -9.77
C ASP A 191 3.71 -11.68 -8.58
N PHE A 192 2.45 -11.35 -8.85
CA PHE A 192 1.49 -10.88 -7.87
C PHE A 192 0.10 -11.50 -8.08
N PHE A 193 -0.22 -12.49 -7.25
CA PHE A 193 -1.55 -13.10 -7.22
C PHE A 193 -2.42 -12.45 -6.15
N ASN A 194 -3.47 -11.76 -6.58
CA ASN A 194 -4.42 -11.10 -5.69
C ASN A 194 -5.87 -11.21 -6.19
N PRO A 195 -6.55 -12.34 -5.92
CA PRO A 195 -6.10 -13.51 -5.14
C PRO A 195 -5.44 -14.61 -5.97
N MET A 196 -4.70 -15.50 -5.31
CA MET A 196 -4.40 -16.86 -5.79
C MET A 196 -5.55 -17.79 -5.39
N GLU A 197 -6.46 -18.06 -6.34
CA GLU A 197 -7.58 -18.96 -6.10
C GLU A 197 -7.17 -20.43 -6.28
N ILE A 198 -7.37 -21.26 -5.26
CA ILE A 198 -7.24 -22.72 -5.38
C ILE A 198 -8.61 -23.34 -5.13
N LYS A 199 -9.14 -24.06 -6.12
CA LYS A 199 -10.40 -24.79 -6.00
C LYS A 199 -10.13 -26.18 -5.45
N TRP A 200 -10.76 -26.51 -4.34
CA TRP A 200 -10.48 -27.74 -3.62
C TRP A 200 -11.53 -28.80 -3.91
N GLU A 201 -11.06 -30.03 -4.01
CA GLU A 201 -11.92 -31.19 -4.16
C GLU A 201 -11.50 -32.33 -3.22
N LEU A 202 -12.50 -33.03 -2.69
CA LEU A 202 -12.35 -34.24 -1.89
C LEU A 202 -12.80 -35.44 -2.72
N SER A 203 -11.96 -36.47 -2.78
CA SER A 203 -12.36 -37.78 -3.29
C SER A 203 -12.63 -38.74 -2.13
N PRO A 204 -13.83 -39.34 -2.04
CA PRO A 204 -14.16 -40.34 -1.04
C PRO A 204 -13.84 -41.80 -1.43
N ASP A 205 -13.32 -42.03 -2.64
CA ASP A 205 -13.21 -43.35 -3.27
C ASP A 205 -11.82 -43.59 -3.90
N GLY A 206 -10.77 -42.98 -3.35
CA GLY A 206 -9.39 -43.18 -3.80
C GLY A 206 -9.06 -42.52 -5.15
N GLY A 207 -9.80 -41.49 -5.54
CA GLY A 207 -9.56 -40.65 -6.71
C GLY A 207 -10.47 -40.92 -7.91
N ALA A 208 -11.47 -41.80 -7.78
CA ALA A 208 -12.38 -42.13 -8.88
C ALA A 208 -13.46 -41.06 -9.09
N THR A 209 -13.96 -40.45 -8.02
CA THR A 209 -14.88 -39.30 -8.03
C THR A 209 -14.36 -38.16 -7.16
N TRP A 210 -14.75 -36.93 -7.50
CA TRP A 210 -14.28 -35.71 -6.85
C TRP A 210 -15.47 -34.81 -6.53
N LEU A 211 -15.56 -34.38 -5.28
CA LEU A 211 -16.59 -33.50 -4.75
C LEU A 211 -15.98 -32.13 -4.51
N ASN A 212 -16.60 -31.07 -5.03
CA ASN A 212 -16.20 -29.71 -4.75
C ASN A 212 -16.41 -29.41 -3.26
N VAL A 213 -15.40 -28.84 -2.61
CA VAL A 213 -15.46 -28.47 -1.19
C VAL A 213 -15.24 -26.97 -0.96
N GLY A 214 -15.23 -26.16 -2.02
CA GLY A 214 -14.97 -24.73 -1.94
C GLY A 214 -13.60 -24.35 -2.48
N LYS A 215 -13.12 -23.19 -2.05
CA LYS A 215 -11.89 -22.57 -2.56
C LYS A 215 -11.17 -21.79 -1.47
N SER A 216 -9.86 -21.61 -1.63
CA SER A 216 -9.09 -20.59 -0.90
C SER A 216 -8.73 -19.43 -1.84
N ASP A 217 -8.58 -18.22 -1.30
CA ASP A 217 -8.36 -16.97 -2.05
C ASP A 217 -7.29 -16.05 -1.42
N ASP A 218 -6.15 -16.62 -1.05
CA ASP A 218 -5.01 -15.93 -0.43
C ASP A 218 -4.31 -14.96 -1.39
N ARG A 219 -3.57 -13.99 -0.83
CA ARG A 219 -2.63 -13.18 -1.61
C ARG A 219 -1.25 -13.83 -1.63
N VAL A 220 -0.67 -13.97 -2.82
CA VAL A 220 0.65 -14.57 -3.00
C VAL A 220 1.56 -13.61 -3.76
N TYR A 221 2.71 -13.34 -3.16
CA TYR A 221 3.78 -12.52 -3.73
C TYR A 221 4.95 -13.41 -4.15
N VAL A 222 5.49 -13.17 -5.34
CA VAL A 222 6.70 -13.88 -5.82
C VAL A 222 7.79 -12.84 -6.07
N MET A 223 8.91 -12.98 -5.35
CA MET A 223 10.06 -12.09 -5.38
C MET A 223 11.08 -12.50 -6.42
N LEU A 224 11.83 -11.53 -6.96
CA LEU A 224 12.91 -11.79 -7.91
C LEU A 224 14.06 -12.65 -7.32
N ALA A 225 14.35 -12.46 -6.04
CA ALA A 225 15.36 -13.22 -5.31
C ALA A 225 14.99 -13.28 -3.83
N ASN A 226 15.77 -14.02 -3.03
CA ASN A 226 15.60 -13.98 -1.58
C ASN A 226 15.75 -12.54 -1.08
N PRO A 227 14.80 -12.05 -0.27
CA PRO A 227 14.75 -10.69 0.21
C PRO A 227 16.00 -10.34 1.00
N VAL A 228 16.49 -9.12 0.82
CA VAL A 228 17.58 -8.53 1.62
C VAL A 228 17.10 -7.33 2.45
N ALA A 229 15.79 -7.09 2.49
CA ALA A 229 15.14 -6.10 3.33
C ALA A 229 15.24 -6.48 4.82
N ASN A 230 15.18 -5.48 5.70
CA ASN A 230 15.27 -5.69 7.15
C ASN A 230 14.01 -6.37 7.72
N SER A 231 12.84 -5.99 7.20
CA SER A 231 11.54 -6.57 7.54
C SER A 231 10.64 -6.52 6.32
N LEU A 232 9.99 -7.64 6.00
CA LEU A 232 9.03 -7.73 4.92
C LEU A 232 7.66 -7.23 5.37
N TYR A 233 7.54 -5.93 5.60
CA TYR A 233 6.23 -5.31 5.76
C TYR A 233 5.37 -5.58 4.53
N GLU A 234 4.10 -5.88 4.75
CA GLU A 234 3.20 -6.24 3.66
C GLU A 234 3.11 -5.16 2.60
N THR A 235 3.12 -3.87 2.98
CA THR A 235 3.09 -2.77 2.01
C THR A 235 4.32 -2.75 1.08
N ILE A 236 5.53 -2.99 1.59
CA ILE A 236 6.73 -2.97 0.72
C ILE A 236 6.76 -4.18 -0.23
N VAL A 237 6.22 -5.31 0.23
CA VAL A 237 6.05 -6.52 -0.56
C VAL A 237 4.99 -6.30 -1.65
N ASP A 238 3.85 -5.69 -1.30
CA ASP A 238 2.78 -5.33 -2.25
C ASP A 238 3.27 -4.36 -3.31
N ILE A 239 3.84 -3.21 -2.93
CA ILE A 239 4.35 -2.21 -3.89
C ILE A 239 5.39 -2.86 -4.81
N GLY A 240 6.30 -3.67 -4.25
CA GLY A 240 7.32 -4.37 -5.01
C GLY A 240 6.72 -5.28 -6.09
N CYS A 241 5.90 -6.25 -5.69
CA CYS A 241 5.36 -7.26 -6.61
C CYS A 241 4.28 -6.69 -7.53
N ARG A 242 3.36 -5.87 -7.02
CA ARG A 242 2.27 -5.27 -7.81
C ARG A 242 2.80 -4.41 -8.95
N ASN A 243 3.86 -3.64 -8.72
CA ASN A 243 4.41 -2.74 -9.73
C ASN A 243 5.38 -3.45 -10.68
N ALA A 244 6.15 -4.42 -10.17
CA ALA A 244 7.15 -5.15 -10.96
C ALA A 244 6.68 -6.52 -11.46
N ASP A 245 5.37 -6.77 -11.47
CA ASP A 245 4.77 -7.98 -12.02
C ASP A 245 5.26 -8.25 -13.46
N GLY A 246 5.65 -9.50 -13.73
CA GLY A 246 6.24 -9.95 -15.00
C GLY A 246 7.68 -9.48 -15.26
N LYS A 247 8.38 -8.87 -14.29
CA LYS A 247 9.80 -8.49 -14.43
C LYS A 247 10.72 -9.62 -13.98
N SER A 248 11.73 -9.94 -14.79
CA SER A 248 12.67 -11.04 -14.54
C SER A 248 14.12 -10.60 -14.30
N ASN A 249 14.38 -9.29 -14.20
CA ASN A 249 15.70 -8.75 -13.86
C ASN A 249 15.60 -7.51 -12.96
N ALA A 250 16.71 -7.21 -12.29
CA ALA A 250 16.76 -6.19 -11.25
C ALA A 250 16.49 -4.77 -11.76
N ASN A 251 17.09 -4.37 -12.88
CA ASN A 251 16.95 -3.00 -13.39
C ASN A 251 15.51 -2.72 -13.84
N ASP A 252 14.88 -3.66 -14.55
CA ASP A 252 13.48 -3.53 -14.95
C ASP A 252 12.55 -3.56 -13.73
N GLY A 253 12.90 -4.35 -12.71
CA GLY A 253 12.18 -4.37 -11.43
C GLY A 253 12.23 -3.03 -10.70
N VAL A 254 13.41 -2.44 -10.55
CA VAL A 254 13.59 -1.11 -9.93
C VAL A 254 12.86 -0.04 -10.73
N THR A 255 12.97 -0.06 -12.06
CA THR A 255 12.27 0.89 -12.94
C THR A 255 10.75 0.79 -12.77
N ALA A 256 10.23 -0.44 -12.69
CA ALA A 256 8.80 -0.67 -12.52
C ALA A 256 8.30 -0.24 -11.14
N ILE A 257 9.05 -0.56 -10.06
CA ILE A 257 8.77 -0.09 -8.70
C ILE A 257 8.75 1.44 -8.64
N TRP A 258 9.74 2.09 -9.26
CA TRP A 258 9.81 3.55 -9.31
C TRP A 258 8.59 4.20 -9.98
N GLY A 259 7.93 3.51 -10.92
CA GLY A 259 6.74 4.02 -11.60
C GLY A 259 5.62 4.49 -10.66
N ASP A 260 5.47 3.87 -9.49
CA ASP A 260 4.47 4.26 -8.46
C ASP A 260 4.89 5.50 -7.67
N PHE A 261 6.20 5.74 -7.57
CA PHE A 261 6.79 6.93 -6.95
C PHE A 261 6.89 8.10 -7.92
N GLN A 262 6.85 7.86 -9.24
CA GLN A 262 7.08 8.89 -10.23
C GLN A 262 5.95 9.93 -10.24
N GLY A 263 6.31 11.17 -9.91
CA GLY A 263 5.38 12.28 -9.76
C GLY A 263 4.64 12.29 -8.41
N PRO A 264 4.17 13.47 -7.96
CA PRO A 264 3.49 13.62 -6.68
C PRO A 264 2.06 13.09 -6.67
N ILE A 265 1.46 12.87 -7.85
CA ILE A 265 0.09 12.38 -8.10
C ILE A 265 0.14 11.44 -9.32
N PRO A 266 -0.48 10.25 -9.29
CA PRO A 266 -1.32 9.72 -8.22
C PRO A 266 -0.53 9.27 -7.00
N GLY A 267 0.81 9.29 -7.04
CA GLY A 267 1.69 8.97 -5.93
C GLY A 267 1.57 7.53 -5.43
N VAL A 268 2.33 7.21 -4.38
CA VAL A 268 2.33 5.84 -3.83
C VAL A 268 1.07 5.56 -3.03
N ARG A 269 0.50 4.38 -3.28
CA ARG A 269 -0.67 3.86 -2.57
C ARG A 269 -0.35 2.52 -1.90
N ARG A 270 -0.79 2.34 -0.65
CA ARG A 270 -0.74 1.04 0.02
C ARG A 270 -1.76 0.07 -0.58
N LYS A 271 -1.53 -1.23 -0.38
CA LYS A 271 -2.48 -2.32 -0.69
C LYS A 271 -3.91 -1.98 -0.28
N VAL A 272 -4.91 -2.41 -1.05
CA VAL A 272 -6.33 -2.05 -0.82
C VAL A 272 -6.89 -2.66 0.47
N MET A 273 -6.47 -3.89 0.79
CA MET A 273 -6.85 -4.63 2.00
C MET A 273 -5.57 -5.19 2.62
N ASP A 274 -5.47 -5.21 3.95
CA ASP A 274 -4.38 -5.88 4.66
C ASP A 274 -4.66 -7.38 4.87
N GLY A 275 -3.65 -8.12 5.37
CA GLY A 275 -3.82 -9.54 5.64
C GLY A 275 -4.90 -9.86 6.68
N ASP A 276 -5.23 -8.91 7.56
CA ASP A 276 -6.26 -9.06 8.59
C ASP A 276 -7.67 -8.68 8.06
N ASN A 277 -7.83 -8.58 6.74
CA ASN A 277 -9.08 -8.19 6.05
C ASN A 277 -9.58 -6.76 6.41
N ASN A 278 -8.70 -5.87 6.85
CA ASN A 278 -9.06 -4.45 7.03
C ASN A 278 -8.82 -3.66 5.74
N VAL A 279 -9.70 -2.69 5.48
CA VAL A 279 -9.50 -1.72 4.39
C VAL A 279 -8.28 -0.86 4.72
N ASP A 280 -7.32 -0.82 3.80
CA ASP A 280 -6.15 0.04 3.87
C ASP A 280 -6.22 1.07 2.72
N GLY A 281 -5.71 0.74 1.54
CA GLY A 281 -5.88 1.50 0.29
C GLY A 281 -5.45 2.96 0.37
N VAL A 282 -4.59 3.31 1.33
CA VAL A 282 -4.21 4.68 1.65
C VAL A 282 -3.26 5.25 0.60
N ASN A 283 -3.62 6.41 0.06
CA ASN A 283 -2.73 7.29 -0.68
C ASN A 283 -1.76 7.95 0.31
N MET A 284 -0.48 7.57 0.23
CA MET A 284 0.54 7.96 1.20
C MET A 284 0.97 9.40 1.02
N ARG A 285 1.38 10.07 2.11
CA ARG A 285 1.59 11.51 2.14
C ARG A 285 2.99 11.90 2.58
N TYR A 286 3.52 12.97 2.00
CA TYR A 286 4.80 13.57 2.37
C TYR A 286 4.57 14.82 3.22
N TRP A 287 5.07 14.86 4.46
CA TRP A 287 4.91 15.98 5.40
C TRP A 287 3.47 16.51 5.58
N LEU A 288 2.47 15.62 5.57
CA LEU A 288 1.07 16.02 5.68
C LEU A 288 0.27 15.05 6.57
N PRO A 289 -0.11 15.46 7.79
CA PRO A 289 0.14 16.77 8.42
C PRO A 289 1.60 16.93 8.90
N ALA A 290 2.16 18.14 8.79
CA ALA A 290 3.56 18.40 9.11
C ALA A 290 3.91 18.16 10.59
N ASN A 291 2.99 18.50 11.51
CA ASN A 291 3.19 18.43 12.97
C ASN A 291 3.30 17.01 13.55
N SER A 292 3.03 15.98 12.75
CA SER A 292 3.08 14.58 13.17
C SER A 292 3.61 13.72 12.04
N THR A 293 4.83 14.04 11.60
CA THR A 293 5.49 13.39 10.47
C THR A 293 6.49 12.32 10.93
N PRO A 294 6.21 11.03 10.69
CA PRO A 294 7.12 9.94 11.00
C PRO A 294 8.49 10.09 10.31
N GLN A 295 9.54 9.73 11.04
CA GLN A 295 10.95 9.75 10.59
C GLN A 295 11.49 8.37 10.27
N THR A 296 10.64 7.35 10.22
CA THR A 296 11.00 5.95 9.92
C THR A 296 9.93 5.29 9.06
N LEU A 297 10.31 4.29 8.28
CA LEU A 297 9.40 3.45 7.50
C LEU A 297 8.31 2.84 8.39
N ALA A 298 8.68 2.24 9.51
CA ALA A 298 7.70 1.62 10.42
C ALA A 298 6.67 2.64 10.94
N GLY A 299 7.10 3.86 11.28
CA GLY A 299 6.20 4.92 11.70
C GLY A 299 5.29 5.41 10.57
N MET A 300 5.81 5.47 9.34
CA MET A 300 5.05 5.83 8.14
C MET A 300 4.02 4.76 7.78
N LEU A 301 4.36 3.47 7.88
CA LEU A 301 3.44 2.35 7.65
C LEU A 301 2.38 2.22 8.74
N ALA A 302 2.71 2.52 10.00
CA ALA A 302 1.74 2.56 11.09
C ALA A 302 0.82 3.81 11.03
N SER A 303 1.17 4.83 10.24
CA SER A 303 0.36 6.04 10.09
C SER A 303 -0.97 5.74 9.40
N PRO A 304 -2.12 6.20 9.94
CA PRO A 304 -3.43 6.02 9.32
C PRO A 304 -3.56 6.70 7.94
N VAL A 305 -2.73 7.70 7.66
CA VAL A 305 -2.72 8.44 6.38
C VAL A 305 -1.43 8.21 5.58
N GLY A 306 -0.60 7.25 6.00
CA GLY A 306 0.69 6.97 5.36
C GLY A 306 1.61 8.19 5.33
N ASN A 307 1.56 9.07 6.34
CA ASN A 307 2.41 10.26 6.40
C ASN A 307 3.87 9.86 6.66
N GLY A 308 4.81 10.54 6.02
CA GLY A 308 6.24 10.32 6.19
C GLY A 308 7.08 11.54 5.82
N SER A 309 8.26 11.63 6.42
CA SER A 309 9.32 12.58 6.05
C SER A 309 10.19 12.01 4.94
N CYS A 310 11.16 12.79 4.45
CA CYS A 310 11.99 12.37 3.32
C CYS A 310 12.84 11.14 3.62
N VAL A 311 13.25 10.99 4.89
CA VAL A 311 13.93 9.77 5.35
C VAL A 311 13.00 8.56 5.31
N ALA A 312 11.75 8.69 5.74
CA ALA A 312 10.79 7.58 5.71
C ALA A 312 10.43 7.18 4.27
N TRP A 313 10.28 8.15 3.36
CA TRP A 313 10.08 7.90 1.94
C TRP A 313 11.28 7.25 1.26
N SER A 314 12.49 7.65 1.63
CA SER A 314 13.73 7.00 1.17
C SER A 314 13.84 5.57 1.68
N GLU A 315 13.50 5.32 2.96
CA GLU A 315 13.41 3.98 3.51
C GLU A 315 12.34 3.13 2.82
N LEU A 316 11.19 3.71 2.45
CA LEU A 316 10.15 3.01 1.70
C LEU A 316 10.66 2.49 0.36
N LEU A 317 11.23 3.36 -0.49
CA LEU A 317 11.75 2.94 -1.80
C LEU A 317 12.91 1.94 -1.64
N HIS A 318 13.85 2.23 -0.75
CA HIS A 318 15.02 1.38 -0.49
C HIS A 318 14.62 -0.01 -0.02
N GLU A 319 13.73 -0.12 0.97
CA GLU A 319 13.29 -1.43 1.48
C GLU A 319 12.38 -2.16 0.49
N THR A 320 11.59 -1.45 -0.34
CA THR A 320 10.79 -2.06 -1.43
C THR A 320 11.68 -2.73 -2.48
N VAL A 321 12.76 -2.07 -2.90
CA VAL A 321 13.75 -2.66 -3.81
C VAL A 321 14.43 -3.87 -3.17
N ARG A 322 14.81 -3.76 -1.89
CA ARG A 322 15.45 -4.85 -1.14
C ARG A 322 14.51 -6.02 -0.84
N ALA A 323 13.20 -5.79 -0.76
CA ALA A 323 12.20 -6.84 -0.59
C ALA A 323 12.20 -7.79 -1.79
N GLN A 324 12.46 -7.27 -2.99
CA GLN A 324 12.66 -8.09 -4.21
C GLN A 324 13.99 -8.85 -4.22
N GLY A 325 14.81 -8.76 -3.16
CA GLY A 325 16.13 -9.37 -3.10
C GLY A 325 17.16 -8.66 -3.99
N ILE A 326 16.87 -7.42 -4.41
CA ILE A 326 17.77 -6.60 -5.23
C ILE A 326 18.72 -5.83 -4.29
N PRO A 327 20.03 -6.12 -4.28
CA PRO A 327 20.99 -5.38 -3.48
C PRO A 327 21.44 -4.09 -4.19
N GLY A 328 22.16 -3.24 -3.47
CA GLY A 328 22.86 -2.09 -4.06
C GLY A 328 22.09 -0.78 -4.07
N SER A 329 20.83 -0.75 -3.61
CA SER A 329 20.20 0.50 -3.21
C SER A 329 20.85 1.02 -1.93
N GLN A 330 21.01 2.34 -1.82
CA GLN A 330 21.60 2.99 -0.64
C GLN A 330 20.94 4.36 -0.42
N ILE A 331 20.63 4.67 0.84
CA ILE A 331 20.10 5.98 1.22
C ILE A 331 21.25 6.97 1.40
N TYR A 332 21.07 8.19 0.89
CA TYR A 332 21.99 9.30 1.05
C TYR A 332 21.30 10.46 1.72
N GLU A 333 21.99 11.05 2.70
CA GLU A 333 21.65 12.35 3.26
C GLU A 333 22.27 13.45 2.39
N VAL A 334 21.43 14.36 1.93
CA VAL A 334 21.78 15.52 1.12
C VAL A 334 21.83 16.75 2.02
N GLN A 335 22.97 17.45 2.03
CA GLN A 335 23.21 18.64 2.83
C GLN A 335 23.86 19.73 1.96
N ALA A 336 23.75 20.99 2.38
CA ALA A 336 24.56 22.05 1.79
C ALA A 336 26.05 21.82 2.10
N SER A 337 26.91 21.95 1.08
CA SER A 337 28.34 21.74 1.22
C SER A 337 28.99 22.91 1.98
N THR A 338 29.41 22.70 3.22
CA THR A 338 30.13 23.75 3.98
C THR A 338 31.55 24.01 3.48
N ILE A 339 32.10 23.13 2.65
CA ILE A 339 33.38 23.36 1.96
C ILE A 339 33.20 24.38 0.82
N VAL A 340 32.08 24.28 0.10
CA VAL A 340 31.73 25.21 -0.99
C VAL A 340 31.11 26.49 -0.43
N ASN A 341 30.32 26.35 0.64
CA ASN A 341 29.54 27.38 1.30
C ASN A 341 29.80 27.41 2.81
N PRO A 342 30.86 28.07 3.29
CA PRO A 342 31.29 28.02 4.69
C PRO A 342 30.20 28.32 5.72
N ASP A 343 29.25 29.20 5.39
CA ASP A 343 28.17 29.63 6.30
C ASP A 343 26.84 28.87 6.08
N ALA A 344 26.79 27.94 5.12
CA ALA A 344 25.55 27.27 4.79
C ALA A 344 25.10 26.30 5.87
N ASP A 345 23.80 26.30 6.14
CA ASP A 345 23.13 25.37 7.03
C ASP A 345 21.96 24.63 6.37
N GLY A 346 21.59 24.98 5.13
CA GLY A 346 20.54 24.29 4.39
C GLY A 346 20.42 24.76 2.94
N PHE A 347 19.32 24.39 2.30
CA PHE A 347 19.02 24.75 0.91
C PHE A 347 17.51 24.96 0.71
N LEU A 348 17.20 25.79 -0.27
CA LEU A 348 15.85 26.18 -0.66
C LEU A 348 15.37 25.25 -1.79
N VAL A 349 14.28 24.51 -1.55
CA VAL A 349 13.67 23.66 -2.58
C VAL A 349 12.90 24.57 -3.53
N LYS A 350 13.04 24.34 -4.83
CA LYS A 350 12.55 25.15 -5.95
C LYS A 350 11.30 26.02 -5.73
N ASN A 351 11.20 27.06 -6.56
CA ASN A 351 10.16 28.09 -6.61
C ASN A 351 10.33 29.17 -5.53
N TRP A 352 11.42 29.92 -5.65
CA TRP A 352 11.68 31.13 -4.86
C TRP A 352 11.87 32.31 -5.79
N ASN A 353 11.36 33.46 -5.39
CA ASN A 353 11.73 34.72 -6.00
C ASN A 353 12.83 35.37 -5.18
N PHE A 354 13.86 35.85 -5.87
CA PHE A 354 14.99 36.57 -5.30
C PHE A 354 14.88 38.01 -5.77
N GLY A 355 14.60 38.89 -4.82
CA GLY A 355 14.18 40.27 -5.01
C GLY A 355 15.35 41.23 -5.29
N HIS A 356 15.01 42.25 -6.07
CA HIS A 356 15.82 43.43 -6.28
C HIS A 356 15.45 44.50 -5.26
N HIS A 357 16.37 45.42 -4.99
CA HIS A 357 16.16 46.58 -4.11
C HIS A 357 16.56 47.86 -4.79
N VAL A 358 16.04 48.98 -4.26
CA VAL A 358 16.66 50.28 -4.49
C VAL A 358 17.55 50.62 -3.29
N ARG A 359 18.80 51.01 -3.57
CA ARG A 359 19.77 51.48 -2.58
C ARG A 359 20.16 52.92 -2.84
N THR A 360 20.50 53.62 -1.77
CA THR A 360 20.97 54.99 -1.88
C THR A 360 22.28 55.03 -2.63
N GLY A 361 22.42 56.01 -3.50
CA GLY A 361 23.63 56.19 -4.28
C GLY A 361 24.89 56.45 -3.45
N PRO A 362 26.08 56.51 -4.09
CA PRO A 362 27.34 56.86 -3.42
C PRO A 362 27.34 58.21 -2.70
N LEU A 363 26.37 59.09 -3.03
CA LEU A 363 26.20 60.40 -2.40
C LEU A 363 25.35 60.36 -1.12
N GLY A 364 24.74 59.21 -0.81
CA GLY A 364 23.73 59.07 0.24
C GLY A 364 22.43 59.81 -0.12
N GLY A 365 21.46 59.72 0.78
CA GLY A 365 20.09 60.19 0.51
C GLY A 365 19.26 59.15 -0.21
N CYS A 366 18.02 58.95 0.24
CA CYS A 366 17.00 58.21 -0.48
C CYS A 366 16.23 59.21 -1.36
N GLU A 367 16.35 59.09 -2.68
CA GLU A 367 15.60 59.90 -3.65
C GLU A 367 14.48 59.12 -4.33
N THR A 368 14.28 57.87 -3.93
CA THR A 368 13.26 56.98 -4.48
C THR A 368 12.07 56.83 -3.54
N ALA A 369 10.90 57.25 -4.02
CA ALA A 369 9.62 56.91 -3.42
C ALA A 369 9.20 55.51 -3.87
N ALA A 370 8.84 54.64 -2.91
CA ALA A 370 8.33 53.31 -3.19
C ALA A 370 6.99 53.37 -3.95
N ASN A 371 6.83 52.49 -4.93
CA ASN A 371 5.54 52.19 -5.51
C ASN A 371 4.58 51.65 -4.42
N PRO A 372 3.26 51.79 -4.59
CA PRO A 372 2.27 51.37 -3.58
C PRO A 372 2.35 49.90 -3.13
N ASP A 373 2.84 49.02 -4.01
CA ASP A 373 2.99 47.59 -3.75
C ASP A 373 4.39 47.19 -3.24
N ASP A 374 5.30 48.17 -3.08
CA ASP A 374 6.65 47.99 -2.53
C ASP A 374 6.77 48.58 -1.11
N PHE A 375 7.80 48.18 -0.35
CA PHE A 375 8.03 48.66 1.01
C PHE A 375 9.12 49.74 1.04
N GLN A 376 8.77 50.92 1.57
CA GLN A 376 9.73 51.99 1.84
C GLN A 376 10.53 51.69 3.11
N ALA A 377 11.72 51.10 2.97
CA ALA A 377 12.59 50.75 4.09
C ALA A 377 13.17 51.97 4.81
N ILE A 378 13.51 53.03 4.07
CA ILE A 378 13.96 54.31 4.61
C ILE A 378 13.17 55.43 3.92
N PRO A 379 12.61 56.42 4.66
CA PRO A 379 11.91 57.55 4.06
C PRO A 379 12.79 58.35 3.10
N GLU A 380 12.17 59.00 2.10
CA GLU A 380 12.87 59.94 1.23
C GLU A 380 13.61 61.03 2.05
N GLY A 381 14.84 61.33 1.66
CA GLY A 381 15.71 62.30 2.33
C GLY A 381 17.02 61.70 2.87
N PRO A 382 17.69 62.38 3.82
CA PRO A 382 19.04 62.02 4.25
C PRO A 382 19.15 60.59 4.78
N ALA A 383 20.01 59.81 4.13
CA ALA A 383 20.31 58.43 4.49
C ALA A 383 21.79 58.14 4.18
N PRO A 384 22.41 57.15 4.86
CA PRO A 384 23.78 56.73 4.53
C PRO A 384 23.87 56.28 3.06
N PRO A 385 25.03 56.40 2.39
CA PRO A 385 25.28 55.74 1.10
C PRO A 385 25.10 54.21 1.19
N ASP A 386 24.71 53.58 0.08
CA ASP A 386 24.49 52.14 -0.09
C ASP A 386 23.42 51.53 0.85
N ALA A 387 22.59 52.37 1.48
CA ALA A 387 21.51 51.96 2.37
C ALA A 387 20.29 51.50 1.55
N SER A 388 19.68 50.38 1.94
CA SER A 388 18.45 49.88 1.31
C SER A 388 17.29 50.85 1.58
N CYS A 389 16.76 51.48 0.53
CA CYS A 389 15.71 52.49 0.64
C CYS A 389 14.33 51.95 0.26
N VAL A 390 14.26 51.07 -0.75
CA VAL A 390 13.01 50.40 -1.16
C VAL A 390 13.25 48.91 -1.32
N THR A 391 12.38 48.09 -0.74
CA THR A 391 12.38 46.63 -0.91
C THR A 391 11.09 46.17 -1.59
N PRO A 392 11.08 44.98 -2.22
CA PRO A 392 9.85 44.39 -2.71
C PRO A 392 8.80 44.29 -1.59
N GLY A 393 7.54 44.52 -1.91
CA GLY A 393 6.43 44.29 -0.98
C GLY A 393 5.90 42.86 -1.03
N PRO A 394 4.67 42.60 -0.58
CA PRO A 394 4.12 41.23 -0.44
C PRO A 394 4.05 40.40 -1.72
N ASN A 395 4.09 41.03 -2.90
CA ASN A 395 4.15 40.35 -4.20
C ASN A 395 5.57 39.82 -4.53
N GLY A 396 6.58 40.16 -3.72
CA GLY A 396 7.97 39.73 -3.87
C GLY A 396 8.70 40.35 -5.05
N THR A 397 8.11 41.28 -5.79
CA THR A 397 8.71 41.92 -6.97
C THR A 397 8.90 43.41 -6.75
N LEU A 398 10.11 43.93 -6.99
CA LEU A 398 10.35 45.37 -6.97
C LEU A 398 9.74 46.02 -8.22
N GLY A 399 8.66 46.77 -8.05
CA GLY A 399 8.09 47.58 -9.13
C GLY A 399 8.74 48.97 -9.23
N THR A 400 9.40 49.41 -8.17
CA THR A 400 9.97 50.75 -8.03
C THR A 400 11.27 50.87 -8.82
N ALA A 401 11.30 51.80 -9.78
CA ALA A 401 12.52 52.17 -10.48
C ALA A 401 13.34 53.17 -9.64
N PRO A 402 14.67 53.03 -9.56
CA PRO A 402 15.51 53.98 -8.84
C PRO A 402 15.37 55.41 -9.38
N GLY A 403 15.26 56.37 -8.46
CA GLY A 403 15.28 57.81 -8.74
C GLY A 403 16.59 58.46 -8.30
N GLY A 404 16.94 59.59 -8.92
CA GLY A 404 18.09 60.39 -8.46
C GLY A 404 19.43 59.66 -8.57
N ASN A 405 20.19 59.60 -7.47
CA ASN A 405 21.43 58.84 -7.40
C ASN A 405 21.25 57.41 -6.87
N ASP A 406 20.02 57.02 -6.52
CA ASP A 406 19.74 55.67 -6.08
C ASP A 406 19.99 54.66 -7.20
N VAL A 407 20.33 53.44 -6.80
CA VAL A 407 20.72 52.36 -7.70
C VAL A 407 19.93 51.10 -7.40
N GLU A 408 19.61 50.34 -8.44
CA GLU A 408 19.07 49.00 -8.28
C GLU A 408 20.17 48.05 -7.79
N ALA A 409 19.84 47.20 -6.82
CA ALA A 409 20.74 46.20 -6.25
C ALA A 409 20.08 44.82 -6.23
N ASP A 410 20.88 43.79 -6.42
CA ASP A 410 20.48 42.39 -6.32
C ASP A 410 20.89 41.84 -4.94
N GLY A 411 19.90 41.61 -4.08
CA GLY A 411 20.08 41.25 -2.68
C GLY A 411 20.29 42.43 -1.72
N LEU A 412 19.91 42.25 -0.45
CA LEU A 412 19.98 43.23 0.64
C LEU A 412 21.39 43.51 1.17
N PHE A 413 22.29 42.52 1.20
CA PHE A 413 23.64 42.64 1.76
C PHE A 413 24.68 42.68 0.65
N ALA A 414 25.30 43.84 0.42
CA ALA A 414 26.33 43.97 -0.62
C ALA A 414 27.61 43.26 -0.20
N GLY A 415 28.20 42.49 -1.12
CA GLY A 415 29.53 41.87 -0.94
C GLY A 415 29.57 40.69 0.02
N THR A 416 28.42 40.19 0.48
CA THR A 416 28.34 38.96 1.30
C THR A 416 28.10 37.74 0.41
N ALA A 417 28.44 36.55 0.92
CA ALA A 417 28.19 35.30 0.20
C ALA A 417 26.70 34.96 0.11
N HIS A 418 25.89 35.41 1.08
CA HIS A 418 24.44 35.19 1.16
C HIS A 418 23.76 36.55 1.21
N PRO A 419 23.55 37.19 0.04
CA PRO A 419 23.15 38.59 -0.01
C PRO A 419 21.67 38.82 0.26
N TYR A 420 20.85 37.77 0.27
CA TYR A 420 19.41 37.90 0.46
C TYR A 420 19.01 37.52 1.89
N LEU A 421 18.15 38.33 2.50
CA LEU A 421 17.50 38.07 3.78
C LEU A 421 16.27 37.17 3.57
N LEU A 422 16.38 35.96 4.09
CA LEU A 422 15.35 34.94 4.03
C LEU A 422 14.44 35.09 5.25
N PHE A 423 13.23 35.61 5.06
CA PHE A 423 12.17 35.50 6.07
C PHE A 423 11.15 34.47 5.57
N THR A 424 11.21 33.26 6.14
CA THR A 424 10.32 32.18 5.73
C THR A 424 8.93 32.40 6.33
N GLY A 425 7.90 32.27 5.49
CA GLY A 425 6.54 32.07 5.94
C GLY A 425 6.30 30.58 6.12
N GLN A 426 5.94 30.18 7.35
CA GLN A 426 5.34 28.89 7.71
C GLN A 426 6.23 27.63 7.53
N TRP A 427 6.79 27.14 8.65
CA TRP A 427 7.26 25.76 8.74
C TRP A 427 6.06 24.79 8.63
N GLY A 428 5.89 24.17 7.47
CA GLY A 428 5.10 22.95 7.27
C GLY A 428 3.59 23.07 7.47
N GLY A 429 2.85 23.25 6.37
CA GLY A 429 1.49 22.73 6.17
C GLY A 429 0.37 23.03 7.18
N ASP A 430 0.57 23.90 8.17
CA ASP A 430 -0.44 24.28 9.18
C ASP A 430 -1.15 25.61 8.81
N PRO A 431 -2.37 25.59 8.27
CA PRO A 431 -3.10 26.79 7.86
C PRO A 431 -3.47 27.75 9.01
N ALA A 432 -3.17 27.40 10.28
CA ALA A 432 -3.55 28.19 11.46
C ALA A 432 -2.51 29.24 11.92
N GLN A 433 -1.35 29.36 11.26
CA GLN A 433 -0.33 30.38 11.58
C GLN A 433 -0.29 31.47 10.50
N PRO A 434 -0.60 32.75 10.82
CA PRO A 434 -0.57 33.83 9.84
C PRO A 434 0.88 34.15 9.38
N TYR A 435 1.02 34.41 8.09
CA TYR A 435 2.27 34.78 7.41
C TYR A 435 2.95 36.03 8.00
N GLY A 436 4.28 35.94 8.13
CA GLY A 436 5.20 37.07 7.97
C GLY A 436 5.33 38.04 9.14
N ASP A 437 6.58 38.31 9.52
CA ASP A 437 7.01 39.71 9.54
C ASP A 437 7.57 40.02 8.13
N GLN A 438 7.00 41.05 7.51
CA GLN A 438 6.97 41.34 6.07
C GLN A 438 8.22 42.09 5.54
N ALA A 439 9.44 41.62 5.77
CA ALA A 439 10.65 42.41 5.45
C ALA A 439 11.81 41.66 4.77
N GLY A 440 11.54 40.55 4.07
CA GLY A 440 12.56 39.76 3.35
C GLY A 440 12.56 40.03 1.85
N ASP A 441 13.71 39.82 1.22
CA ASP A 441 13.91 39.96 -0.22
C ASP A 441 14.06 38.63 -0.95
N VAL A 442 13.93 37.52 -0.24
CA VAL A 442 13.68 36.21 -0.83
C VAL A 442 12.31 35.71 -0.38
N ALA A 443 11.44 35.47 -1.35
CA ALA A 443 10.05 35.11 -1.14
C ALA A 443 9.76 33.72 -1.69
N ASN A 444 9.18 32.86 -0.85
CA ASN A 444 8.67 31.56 -1.30
C ASN A 444 7.53 31.78 -2.31
N GLN A 445 7.53 31.03 -3.39
CA GLN A 445 6.39 30.89 -4.30
C GLN A 445 5.70 29.58 -3.98
N PRO A 446 4.51 29.28 -4.57
CA PRO A 446 3.96 27.92 -4.48
C PRO A 446 5.05 26.90 -4.83
N GLY A 447 5.38 26.05 -3.85
CA GLY A 447 6.51 25.16 -3.85
C GLY A 447 6.38 24.03 -4.86
N VAL A 448 7.31 23.08 -4.81
CA VAL A 448 7.19 21.86 -5.60
C VAL A 448 6.35 20.86 -4.83
N ALA A 449 5.28 20.38 -5.45
CA ALA A 449 4.45 19.34 -4.84
C ALA A 449 5.27 18.07 -4.61
N GLY A 450 5.12 17.49 -3.42
CA GLY A 450 5.58 16.13 -3.10
C GLY A 450 4.41 15.15 -3.03
N GLN A 451 4.70 13.91 -2.67
CA GLN A 451 3.71 12.82 -2.62
C GLN A 451 2.45 13.22 -1.85
N HIS A 452 1.35 13.41 -2.58
CA HIS A 452 0.06 13.90 -2.05
C HIS A 452 0.13 15.16 -1.16
N ASN A 453 1.14 15.99 -1.33
CA ASN A 453 1.26 17.26 -0.65
C ASN A 453 1.63 18.35 -1.65
N ALA A 454 0.72 19.30 -1.87
CA ALA A 454 0.95 20.39 -2.81
C ALA A 454 2.06 21.35 -2.33
N GLU A 455 2.26 21.46 -1.02
CA GLU A 455 3.18 22.41 -0.39
C GLU A 455 3.92 21.73 0.78
N PRO A 456 4.89 20.83 0.50
CA PRO A 456 5.82 20.33 1.50
C PRO A 456 6.78 21.43 1.97
N PRO A 457 7.60 21.20 3.03
CA PRO A 457 8.53 22.21 3.53
C PRO A 457 9.39 22.82 2.42
N GLU A 458 9.45 24.14 2.40
CA GLU A 458 9.99 24.95 1.32
C GLU A 458 11.53 25.05 1.35
N PHE A 459 12.15 24.68 2.47
CA PHE A 459 13.59 24.54 2.61
C PHE A 459 13.93 23.40 3.57
N PHE A 460 15.17 22.90 3.47
CA PHE A 460 15.66 21.82 4.31
C PHE A 460 17.05 22.11 4.86
N TYR A 461 17.29 21.68 6.10
CA TYR A 461 18.65 21.54 6.63
C TYR A 461 19.33 20.31 6.03
N ASN A 462 18.54 19.25 5.80
CA ASN A 462 18.95 18.02 5.13
C ASN A 462 17.75 17.38 4.43
N HIS A 463 18.03 16.60 3.38
CA HIS A 463 17.04 15.81 2.65
C HIS A 463 17.58 14.39 2.42
N TYR A 464 16.70 13.44 2.11
CA TYR A 464 17.12 12.06 1.88
C TYR A 464 16.65 11.59 0.51
N VAL A 465 17.57 10.93 -0.20
CA VAL A 465 17.36 10.35 -1.53
C VAL A 465 17.90 8.93 -1.56
N VAL A 466 17.48 8.14 -2.56
CA VAL A 466 17.97 6.77 -2.77
C VAL A 466 18.87 6.74 -4.00
N ARG A 467 20.00 6.05 -3.93
CA ARG A 467 20.79 5.68 -5.11
C ARG A 467 20.63 4.22 -5.45
N TYR A 468 20.55 3.94 -6.74
CA TYR A 468 20.67 2.60 -7.29
C TYR A 468 21.51 2.65 -8.57
N GLY A 469 22.65 1.95 -8.57
CA GLY A 469 23.65 2.13 -9.62
C GLY A 469 24.22 3.55 -9.59
N ILE A 470 24.17 4.26 -10.72
CA ILE A 470 24.59 5.66 -10.82
C ILE A 470 23.43 6.63 -10.59
N GLU A 471 22.20 6.13 -10.58
CA GLU A 471 21.01 6.98 -10.60
C GLU A 471 20.59 7.39 -9.19
N ILE A 472 20.06 8.61 -9.08
CA ILE A 472 19.52 9.19 -7.86
C ILE A 472 18.00 9.32 -7.99
N TYR A 473 17.27 8.86 -6.97
CA TYR A 473 15.83 8.84 -6.90
C TYR A 473 15.39 9.67 -5.69
N ASP A 474 14.48 10.62 -5.89
CA ASP A 474 13.83 11.37 -4.82
C ASP A 474 12.38 10.89 -4.65
N PRO A 475 12.13 9.86 -3.82
CA PRO A 475 10.79 9.31 -3.64
C PRO A 475 9.81 10.28 -2.98
N SER A 476 10.32 11.30 -2.28
CA SER A 476 9.50 12.27 -1.55
C SER A 476 8.81 13.26 -2.50
N TYR A 477 9.55 13.70 -3.52
CA TYR A 477 9.05 14.58 -4.59
C TYR A 477 8.64 13.81 -5.85
N GLY A 478 8.90 12.50 -5.89
CA GLY A 478 8.64 11.65 -7.05
C GLY A 478 9.47 12.05 -8.26
N ALA A 479 10.68 12.57 -8.04
CA ALA A 479 11.54 13.14 -9.06
C ALA A 479 12.76 12.24 -9.32
N GLY A 480 13.19 12.19 -10.59
CA GLY A 480 14.26 11.31 -11.07
C GLY A 480 13.74 10.12 -11.91
N PRO A 481 14.59 9.13 -12.21
CA PRO A 481 16.01 9.06 -11.81
C PRO A 481 16.86 10.19 -12.41
N PHE A 482 17.79 10.72 -11.62
CA PHE A 482 18.82 11.66 -12.06
C PHE A 482 20.12 10.92 -12.35
N ALA A 483 20.83 11.31 -13.42
CA ALA A 483 22.04 10.65 -13.85
C ALA A 483 23.24 10.86 -12.91
N ASP A 484 23.26 11.96 -12.16
CA ASP A 484 24.31 12.32 -11.22
C ASP A 484 23.82 13.35 -10.16
N GLU A 485 24.73 13.70 -9.25
CA GLU A 485 24.51 14.64 -8.14
C GLU A 485 24.17 16.06 -8.60
N LEU A 486 24.81 16.53 -9.68
CA LEU A 486 24.60 17.87 -10.20
C LEU A 486 23.24 17.97 -10.90
N ALA A 487 22.85 16.93 -11.64
CA ALA A 487 21.53 16.85 -12.27
C ALA A 487 20.40 16.85 -11.23
N HIS A 488 20.56 16.13 -10.12
CA HIS A 488 19.61 16.21 -9.00
C HIS A 488 19.58 17.61 -8.39
N GLU A 489 20.74 18.17 -8.03
CA GLU A 489 20.85 19.48 -7.39
C GLU A 489 20.19 20.59 -8.23
N THR A 490 20.63 20.76 -9.48
CA THR A 490 20.09 21.76 -10.41
C THR A 490 18.60 21.59 -10.69
N THR A 491 18.06 20.38 -10.49
CA THR A 491 16.64 20.09 -10.66
C THR A 491 15.84 20.16 -9.36
N SER A 492 16.46 20.17 -8.18
CA SER A 492 15.73 20.07 -6.91
C SER A 492 15.77 21.37 -6.10
N ILE A 493 16.85 22.16 -6.22
CA ILE A 493 17.03 23.35 -5.40
C ILE A 493 17.08 24.64 -6.24
N LEU A 494 16.94 25.78 -5.57
CA LEU A 494 17.10 27.11 -6.19
C LEU A 494 18.05 28.02 -5.41
N GLY A 495 18.41 27.66 -4.17
CA GLY A 495 19.31 28.47 -3.36
C GLY A 495 19.92 27.73 -2.19
N ILE A 496 20.98 28.32 -1.67
CA ILE A 496 21.68 27.88 -0.47
C ILE A 496 21.31 28.80 0.68
N LYS A 497 20.94 28.20 1.81
CA LYS A 497 20.54 28.90 3.04
C LYS A 497 21.72 28.95 4.02
N ALA A 498 21.85 30.07 4.70
CA ALA A 498 22.73 30.27 5.85
C ALA A 498 21.97 30.95 6.99
N THR A 499 22.40 30.77 8.23
CA THR A 499 21.94 31.58 9.36
C THR A 499 23.08 32.46 9.85
N LEU A 500 22.98 33.77 9.54
CA LEU A 500 23.98 34.78 9.89
C LEU A 500 23.53 35.58 11.12
N PRO A 501 24.40 36.39 11.77
CA PRO A 501 24.00 37.24 12.90
C PRO A 501 22.85 38.21 12.59
N VAL A 502 22.65 38.54 11.31
CA VAL A 502 21.58 39.40 10.81
C VAL A 502 20.24 38.65 10.63
N GLY A 503 20.24 37.32 10.73
CA GLY A 503 19.08 36.46 10.50
C GLY A 503 19.32 35.37 9.46
N PRO A 504 18.27 34.62 9.09
CA PRO A 504 18.33 33.64 8.02
C PRO A 504 18.59 34.36 6.70
N CYS A 505 19.57 33.91 5.93
CA CYS A 505 19.97 34.49 4.65
C CYS A 505 20.01 33.40 3.58
N ALA A 506 20.00 33.81 2.33
CA ALA A 506 20.12 32.92 1.19
C ALA A 506 21.03 33.50 0.10
N ARG A 507 21.42 32.63 -0.82
CA ARG A 507 21.95 32.99 -2.15
C ARG A 507 21.33 32.07 -3.19
N ARG A 508 21.34 32.51 -4.44
CA ARG A 508 21.00 31.66 -5.58
C ARG A 508 22.02 30.52 -5.69
N ASP A 509 21.54 29.35 -6.07
CA ASP A 509 22.38 28.22 -6.45
C ASP A 509 23.19 28.54 -7.71
N ASP A 510 24.41 28.03 -7.81
CA ASP A 510 25.21 28.09 -9.04
C ASP A 510 25.07 26.78 -9.82
N PRO A 511 24.26 26.73 -10.90
CA PRO A 511 23.97 25.49 -11.61
C PRO A 511 25.19 24.90 -12.34
N ALA A 512 26.31 25.63 -12.44
CA ALA A 512 27.55 25.13 -13.02
C ALA A 512 28.46 24.43 -11.98
N ARG A 513 28.10 24.47 -10.70
CA ARG A 513 28.90 23.96 -9.59
C ARG A 513 28.05 23.09 -8.69
N GLN A 514 28.62 21.99 -8.20
CA GLN A 514 27.96 21.21 -7.16
C GLN A 514 28.16 21.87 -5.79
N GLU A 515 27.05 22.21 -5.15
CA GLU A 515 26.94 22.98 -3.91
C GLU A 515 26.30 22.16 -2.79
N LEU A 516 25.76 20.98 -3.10
CA LEU A 516 25.32 19.96 -2.16
C LEU A 516 26.34 18.83 -2.02
N ILE A 517 26.31 18.17 -0.85
CA ILE A 517 27.04 16.93 -0.59
C ILE A 517 26.06 15.79 -0.32
N TYR A 518 26.45 14.58 -0.70
CA TYR A 518 25.67 13.36 -0.55
C TYR A 518 26.43 12.39 0.33
N ILE A 519 25.92 12.15 1.53
CA ILE A 519 26.57 11.34 2.55
C ILE A 519 25.80 10.01 2.68
N PRO A 520 26.45 8.85 2.44
CA PRO A 520 25.81 7.55 2.67
C PRO A 520 25.35 7.43 4.13
N ARG A 521 24.11 6.99 4.35
CA ARG A 521 23.53 6.74 5.67
C ARG A 521 23.68 5.30 6.14
#